data_AF-A0A1D6EHN1-F1
#
_entry.id   AF-A0A1D6EHN1-F1
#
_cell.length_a   1.000
_cell.length_b   1.000
_cell.length_c   1.000
_cell.angle_alpha   90.00
_cell.angle_beta   90.00
_cell.angle_gamma   90.00
#
_symmetry.space_group_name_H-M   'P 1'
#
loop_
_entity.id
_entity.type
_entity.pdbx_description
1 polymer ?
#
loop_
_entity_poly.entity_id
_entity_poly.type
_entity_poly.pdbx_seq_one_letter_code
_entity_poly.pdbx_strand_id
1 'polypeptide(L)'
;MLAWVLETPVLGWIVLGVLKRDNLVYKLVSDAEIPEPPLFTATHTWQAAIQEQSVRVTESRLSPAERVQEAVACVPAAAQAQLEPAAGFRRWTVRDFHRAYRSGQATPTMVARRFLAAVEECSGPDLNMGFFISCDPADVLRQAEDSTRRYQQGAWYMRIAVAAAAKAA
;
A
#
# COMPACT_ATOMS: atom_id res chain seq x y z
N MET A 1 28.12 -15.94 -7.85
CA MET A 1 29.56 -15.72 -8.15
C MET A 1 30.00 -14.30 -7.83
N LEU A 2 29.34 -13.25 -8.37
CA LEU A 2 29.71 -11.86 -8.11
C LEU A 2 29.66 -11.45 -6.63
N ALA A 3 28.59 -11.82 -5.90
CA ALA A 3 28.48 -11.52 -4.46
C ALA A 3 29.69 -12.06 -3.67
N TRP A 4 30.09 -13.30 -3.95
CA TRP A 4 31.27 -13.93 -3.34
C TRP A 4 32.58 -13.20 -3.64
N VAL A 5 32.73 -12.66 -4.87
CA VAL A 5 33.90 -11.85 -5.25
C VAL A 5 33.92 -10.53 -4.46
N LEU A 6 32.77 -9.89 -4.27
CA LEU A 6 32.65 -8.66 -3.48
C LEU A 6 32.93 -8.88 -1.99
N GLU A 7 32.65 -10.08 -1.47
CA GLU A 7 32.90 -10.47 -0.07
C GLU A 7 34.33 -10.96 0.19
N THR A 8 35.12 -11.24 -0.85
CA THR A 8 36.50 -11.73 -0.70
C THR A 8 37.42 -10.61 -0.20
N PRO A 9 38.24 -10.85 0.85
CA PRO A 9 39.22 -9.88 1.32
C PRO A 9 40.14 -9.40 0.20
N VAL A 10 40.52 -8.11 0.22
CA VAL A 10 41.36 -7.44 -0.80
C VAL A 10 40.70 -7.32 -2.19
N LEU A 11 40.30 -8.42 -2.81
CA LEU A 11 39.71 -8.41 -4.16
C LEU A 11 38.38 -7.64 -4.20
N GLY A 12 37.50 -7.85 -3.20
CA GLY A 12 36.24 -7.13 -3.10
C GLY A 12 36.42 -5.61 -2.96
N TRP A 13 37.44 -5.18 -2.22
CA TRP A 13 37.80 -3.76 -2.07
C TRP A 13 38.27 -3.14 -3.40
N ILE A 14 39.07 -3.87 -4.18
CA ILE A 14 39.54 -3.42 -5.50
C ILE A 14 38.35 -3.25 -6.44
N VAL A 15 37.47 -4.27 -6.53
CA VAL A 15 36.29 -4.25 -7.39
C VAL A 15 35.34 -3.12 -6.98
N LEU A 16 35.06 -2.96 -5.69
CA LEU A 16 34.22 -1.88 -5.19
C LEU A 16 34.82 -0.50 -5.45
N GLY A 17 36.14 -0.36 -5.36
CA GLY A 17 36.86 0.87 -5.69
C GLY A 17 36.70 1.26 -7.16
N VAL A 18 36.78 0.29 -8.09
CA VAL A 18 36.51 0.53 -9.52
C VAL A 18 35.05 0.95 -9.72
N LEU A 19 34.08 0.21 -9.15
CA LEU A 19 32.66 0.53 -9.27
C LEU A 19 32.34 1.94 -8.73
N LYS A 20 32.90 2.33 -7.59
CA LYS A 20 32.72 3.68 -7.02
C LYS A 20 33.34 4.77 -7.90
N ARG A 21 34.50 4.51 -8.50
CA ARG A 21 35.16 5.46 -9.41
C ARG A 21 34.36 5.64 -10.70
N ASP A 22 33.95 4.54 -11.34
CA ASP A 22 33.23 4.57 -12.62
C ASP A 22 31.84 5.21 -12.49
N ASN A 23 31.20 5.06 -11.32
CA ASN A 23 29.94 5.72 -10.99
C ASN A 23 30.13 7.13 -10.37
N LEU A 24 31.34 7.70 -10.44
CA LEU A 24 31.68 9.05 -9.96
C LEU A 24 31.41 9.31 -8.47
N VAL A 25 31.29 8.26 -7.65
CA VAL A 25 31.03 8.38 -6.21
C VAL A 25 32.17 9.10 -5.50
N TYR A 26 33.42 8.80 -5.83
CA TYR A 26 34.57 9.52 -5.25
C TYR A 26 34.58 11.01 -5.63
N LYS A 27 34.23 11.32 -6.89
CA LYS A 27 34.16 12.69 -7.37
C LYS A 27 33.13 13.52 -6.59
N LEU A 28 32.01 12.92 -6.19
CA LEU A 28 30.94 13.62 -5.47
C LEU A 28 31.11 13.61 -3.94
N VAL A 29 31.56 12.49 -3.37
CA VAL A 29 31.58 12.29 -1.90
C VAL A 29 32.94 12.67 -1.29
N SER A 30 34.04 12.52 -2.03
CA SER A 30 35.40 12.74 -1.52
C SER A 30 36.07 13.98 -2.10
N ASP A 31 35.87 14.26 -3.40
CA ASP A 31 36.62 15.32 -4.10
C ASP A 31 35.81 16.61 -4.29
N ALA A 32 34.49 16.60 -4.04
CA ALA A 32 33.65 17.79 -4.17
C ALA A 32 33.61 18.58 -2.86
N GLU A 33 33.77 19.90 -2.97
CA GLU A 33 33.48 20.83 -1.89
C GLU A 33 31.99 21.15 -1.89
N ILE A 34 31.28 20.70 -0.86
CA ILE A 34 29.84 20.99 -0.66
C ILE A 34 29.75 22.03 0.47
N PRO A 35 29.48 23.31 0.14
CA PRO A 35 29.45 24.38 1.13
C PRO A 35 28.21 24.32 2.03
N GLU A 36 27.15 23.63 1.61
CA GLU A 36 25.92 23.49 2.38
C GLU A 36 26.11 22.57 3.59
N PRO A 37 25.58 22.93 4.77
CA PRO A 37 25.59 22.04 5.92
C PRO A 37 24.71 20.80 5.67
N PRO A 38 25.05 19.64 6.27
CA PRO A 38 24.30 18.42 6.05
C PRO A 38 22.88 18.50 6.60
N LEU A 39 21.92 18.05 5.80
CA LEU A 39 20.52 17.91 6.19
C LEU A 39 20.15 16.43 6.30
N PHE A 40 19.99 15.93 7.54
CA PHE A 40 19.75 14.50 7.81
C PHE A 40 18.30 14.07 7.63
N THR A 41 17.36 15.00 7.71
CA THR A 41 15.92 14.76 7.54
C THR A 41 15.29 15.89 6.75
N ALA A 42 14.26 15.60 5.95
CA ALA A 42 13.57 16.62 5.18
C ALA A 42 12.96 17.70 6.10
N THR A 43 13.48 18.93 6.03
CA THR A 43 12.91 20.09 6.72
C THR A 43 12.09 20.92 5.74
N HIS A 44 10.78 20.67 5.71
CA HIS A 44 9.86 21.45 4.89
C HIS A 44 9.42 22.71 5.65
N THR A 45 9.95 23.87 5.29
CA THR A 45 9.55 25.17 5.87
C THR A 45 8.37 25.81 5.12
N TRP A 46 7.95 25.23 3.99
CA TRP A 46 7.13 25.90 2.97
C TRP A 46 5.61 25.69 3.12
N GLN A 47 5.16 24.71 3.90
CA GLN A 47 3.74 24.32 3.99
C GLN A 47 2.84 25.34 4.72
N ALA A 48 3.40 26.30 5.46
CA ALA A 48 2.60 27.34 6.12
C ALA A 48 2.27 28.54 5.21
N ALA A 49 3.03 28.74 4.12
CA ALA A 49 2.93 29.94 3.28
C ALA A 49 1.98 29.78 2.08
N ILE A 50 1.71 28.55 1.65
CA ILE A 50 0.82 28.26 0.51
C ILE A 50 -0.40 27.50 1.02
N GLN A 51 -1.54 28.19 1.11
CA GLN A 51 -2.82 27.55 1.33
C GLN A 51 -3.27 26.87 0.04
N GLU A 52 -3.32 25.53 0.05
CA GLU A 52 -3.90 24.77 -1.06
C GLU A 52 -5.36 25.16 -1.25
N GLN A 53 -5.77 25.41 -2.49
CA GLN A 53 -7.13 25.81 -2.82
C GLN A 53 -8.00 24.57 -3.08
N SER A 54 -9.30 24.68 -2.81
CA SER A 54 -10.29 23.62 -3.05
C SER A 54 -10.02 22.31 -2.29
N VAL A 55 -9.36 22.40 -1.14
CA VAL A 55 -9.15 21.28 -0.22
C VAL A 55 -10.07 21.38 0.99
N ARG A 56 -10.41 20.23 1.58
CA ARG A 56 -11.05 20.15 2.89
C ARG A 56 -9.98 19.74 3.89
N VAL A 57 -9.63 20.65 4.80
CA VAL A 57 -8.60 20.40 5.82
C VAL A 57 -9.19 19.52 6.91
N THR A 58 -8.75 18.26 6.94
CA THR A 58 -9.12 17.29 7.97
C THR A 58 -8.37 17.57 9.28
N GLU A 59 -9.10 17.59 10.39
CA GLU A 59 -8.49 17.79 11.70
C GLU A 59 -7.54 16.63 12.09
N SER A 60 -6.44 16.98 12.76
CA SER A 60 -5.40 16.01 13.15
C SER A 60 -5.86 15.03 14.24
N ARG A 61 -6.88 15.40 15.02
CA ARG A 61 -7.37 14.64 16.18
C ARG A 61 -8.45 13.61 15.85
N LEU A 62 -8.97 13.59 14.62
CA LEU A 62 -10.03 12.67 14.22
C LEU A 62 -9.55 11.23 14.21
N SER A 63 -10.41 10.33 14.66
CA SER A 63 -10.18 8.89 14.56
C SER A 63 -10.13 8.46 13.09
N PRO A 64 -9.48 7.32 12.76
CA PRO A 64 -9.44 6.82 11.39
C PRO A 64 -10.83 6.67 10.74
N ALA A 65 -11.86 6.30 11.52
CA ALA A 65 -13.22 6.14 11.01
C ALA A 65 -13.86 7.49 10.61
N GLU A 66 -13.70 8.51 11.44
CA GLU A 66 -14.20 9.87 11.15
C GLU A 66 -13.48 10.47 9.93
N ARG A 67 -12.17 10.25 9.82
CA ARG A 67 -11.40 10.66 8.64
C ARG A 67 -11.89 9.99 7.36
N VAL A 68 -12.25 8.72 7.41
CA VAL A 68 -12.83 8.00 6.27
C VAL A 68 -14.19 8.60 5.90
N GLN A 69 -15.03 8.96 6.86
CA GLN A 69 -16.32 9.60 6.58
C GLN A 69 -16.14 10.95 5.87
N GLU A 70 -15.18 11.76 6.33
CA GLU A 70 -14.86 13.03 5.69
C GLU A 70 -14.33 12.83 4.27
N ALA A 71 -13.43 11.86 4.07
CA ALA A 71 -12.92 11.50 2.76
C ALA A 71 -14.04 11.02 1.80
N VAL A 72 -15.01 10.24 2.29
CA VAL A 72 -16.16 9.79 1.48
C VAL A 72 -17.01 10.98 1.01
N ALA A 73 -17.19 12.00 1.84
CA ALA A 73 -17.93 13.22 1.48
C ALA A 73 -17.23 14.03 0.38
N CYS A 74 -15.90 13.93 0.27
CA CYS A 74 -15.12 14.57 -0.78
C CYS A 74 -15.14 13.82 -2.13
N VAL A 75 -15.69 12.59 -2.19
CA VAL A 75 -15.77 11.83 -3.44
C VAL A 75 -16.90 12.38 -4.32
N PRO A 76 -16.63 12.79 -5.58
CA PRO A 76 -17.64 13.42 -6.43
C PRO A 76 -18.82 12.50 -6.75
N ALA A 77 -20.03 13.06 -6.81
CA ALA A 77 -21.27 12.33 -7.09
C ALA A 77 -21.27 11.60 -8.45
N ALA A 78 -20.58 12.13 -9.46
CA ALA A 78 -20.41 11.46 -10.75
C ALA A 78 -19.63 10.14 -10.62
N ALA A 79 -18.62 10.09 -9.74
CA ALA A 79 -17.98 8.84 -9.39
C ALA A 79 -18.94 7.94 -8.60
N GLN A 80 -19.85 8.49 -7.78
CA GLN A 80 -20.84 7.73 -6.99
C GLN A 80 -21.97 7.12 -7.83
N ALA A 81 -22.36 7.77 -8.93
CA ALA A 81 -23.51 7.42 -9.75
C ALA A 81 -23.21 6.47 -10.92
N GLN A 82 -21.97 6.01 -11.09
CA GLN A 82 -21.60 5.02 -12.11
C GLN A 82 -22.16 3.63 -11.75
N LEU A 83 -23.47 3.51 -11.98
CA LEU A 83 -24.31 2.33 -11.81
C LEU A 83 -24.39 1.47 -13.07
N GLU A 84 -24.00 2.01 -14.23
CA GLU A 84 -24.04 1.27 -15.49
C GLU A 84 -22.62 0.88 -15.93
N PRO A 85 -22.42 -0.36 -16.42
CA PRO A 85 -21.14 -0.75 -16.98
C PRO A 85 -20.85 0.12 -18.21
N ALA A 86 -19.98 1.12 -18.05
CA ALA A 86 -19.28 1.69 -19.19
C ALA A 86 -18.67 0.54 -19.99
N ALA A 87 -18.68 0.63 -21.31
CA ALA A 87 -18.39 -0.47 -22.26
C ALA A 87 -16.92 -0.98 -22.27
N GLY A 88 -16.25 -1.05 -21.12
CA GLY A 88 -14.86 -1.47 -20.98
C GLY A 88 -14.56 -2.11 -19.63
N PHE A 89 -13.37 -2.71 -19.55
CA PHE A 89 -12.86 -3.33 -18.33
C PHE A 89 -12.60 -2.27 -17.24
N ARG A 90 -13.05 -2.55 -16.01
CA ARG A 90 -12.73 -1.75 -14.81
C ARG A 90 -12.37 -2.64 -13.64
N ARG A 91 -11.51 -2.13 -12.76
CA ARG A 91 -11.18 -2.78 -11.49
C ARG A 91 -12.25 -2.47 -10.44
N TRP A 92 -12.42 -3.39 -9.49
CA TRP A 92 -13.27 -3.21 -8.33
C TRP A 92 -12.68 -2.18 -7.37
N THR A 93 -13.52 -1.29 -6.86
CA THR A 93 -13.14 -0.28 -5.86
C THR A 93 -13.55 -0.70 -4.45
N VAL A 94 -12.94 -0.08 -3.43
CA VAL A 94 -13.36 -0.25 -2.02
C VAL A 94 -14.85 -0.02 -1.82
N ARG A 95 -15.41 0.97 -2.53
CA ARG A 95 -16.84 1.29 -2.46
C ARG A 95 -17.72 0.21 -3.07
N ASP A 96 -17.27 -0.43 -4.15
CA ASP A 96 -18.02 -1.53 -4.77
C ASP A 96 -18.14 -2.72 -3.81
N PHE A 97 -17.03 -3.09 -3.14
CA PHE A 97 -17.05 -4.10 -2.08
C PHE A 97 -17.94 -3.68 -0.91
N HIS A 98 -17.80 -2.45 -0.42
CA HIS A 98 -18.64 -1.94 0.67
C HIS A 98 -20.14 -2.02 0.31
N ARG A 99 -20.51 -1.66 -0.93
CA ARG A 99 -21.89 -1.74 -1.44
C ARG A 99 -22.38 -3.18 -1.48
N ALA A 100 -21.59 -4.11 -2.02
CA ALA A 100 -21.92 -5.52 -2.11
C ALA A 100 -22.10 -6.17 -0.73
N TYR A 101 -21.29 -5.78 0.25
CA TYR A 101 -21.43 -6.26 1.63
C TYR A 101 -22.67 -5.69 2.31
N ARG A 102 -22.94 -4.40 2.11
CA ARG A 102 -24.13 -3.75 2.68
C ARG A 102 -25.43 -4.29 2.07
N SER A 103 -25.45 -4.61 0.78
CA SER A 103 -26.62 -5.19 0.11
C SER A 103 -26.79 -6.69 0.36
N GLY A 104 -25.82 -7.34 1.02
CA GLY A 104 -25.81 -8.79 1.24
C GLY A 104 -25.48 -9.62 0.00
N GLN A 105 -25.14 -9.00 -1.14
CA GLN A 105 -24.74 -9.70 -2.36
C GLN A 105 -23.43 -10.48 -2.18
N ALA A 106 -22.54 -10.01 -1.32
CA ALA A 106 -21.32 -10.70 -0.94
C ALA A 106 -21.06 -10.50 0.55
N THR A 107 -20.17 -11.32 1.13
CA THR A 107 -19.67 -11.12 2.50
C THR A 107 -18.15 -11.05 2.51
N PRO A 108 -17.53 -10.36 3.48
CA PRO A 108 -16.08 -10.38 3.66
C PRO A 108 -15.51 -11.80 3.70
N THR A 109 -16.19 -12.76 4.33
CA THR A 109 -15.77 -14.17 4.39
C THR A 109 -15.77 -14.84 3.01
N MET A 110 -16.77 -14.57 2.16
CA MET A 110 -16.79 -15.08 0.77
C MET A 110 -15.61 -14.54 -0.05
N VAL A 111 -15.32 -13.24 0.10
CA VAL A 111 -14.20 -12.60 -0.61
C VAL A 111 -12.86 -13.13 -0.10
N ALA A 112 -12.69 -13.30 1.21
CA ALA A 112 -11.48 -13.86 1.80
C ALA A 112 -11.21 -15.29 1.32
N ARG A 113 -12.23 -16.16 1.27
CA ARG A 113 -12.09 -17.52 0.74
C ARG A 113 -11.64 -17.53 -0.73
N ARG A 114 -12.25 -16.67 -1.56
CA ARG A 114 -11.88 -16.56 -2.97
C ARG A 114 -10.47 -16.00 -3.16
N PHE A 115 -10.07 -15.04 -2.32
CA PHE A 115 -8.72 -14.51 -2.29
C PHE A 115 -7.70 -15.60 -1.95
N LEU A 116 -7.92 -16.37 -0.89
CA LEU A 116 -7.01 -17.45 -0.48
C LEU A 116 -6.89 -18.55 -1.55
N ALA A 117 -7.99 -18.90 -2.22
CA ALA A 117 -7.94 -19.83 -3.34
C ALA A 117 -7.07 -19.32 -4.50
N ALA A 118 -7.16 -18.02 -4.82
CA ALA A 118 -6.31 -17.41 -5.83
C ALA A 118 -4.83 -17.33 -5.40
N VAL A 119 -4.57 -17.09 -4.10
CA VAL A 119 -3.20 -17.12 -3.55
C VAL A 119 -2.60 -18.51 -3.69
N GLU A 120 -3.35 -19.56 -3.35
CA GLU A 120 -2.92 -20.95 -3.48
C GLU A 120 -2.61 -21.29 -4.95
N GLU A 121 -3.52 -20.94 -5.87
CA GLU A 121 -3.35 -21.16 -7.31
C GLU A 121 -2.08 -20.48 -7.86
N CYS A 122 -1.84 -19.21 -7.47
CA CYS A 122 -0.67 -18.47 -7.91
C CYS A 122 0.64 -18.91 -7.24
N SER A 123 0.57 -19.58 -6.08
CA SER A 123 1.73 -20.09 -5.35
C SER A 123 2.08 -21.53 -5.72
N GLY A 124 1.19 -22.21 -6.45
CA GLY A 124 1.42 -23.56 -6.95
C GLY A 124 2.61 -23.66 -7.92
N PRO A 125 3.08 -24.88 -8.18
CA PRO A 125 4.27 -25.14 -8.99
C PRO A 125 4.18 -24.62 -10.43
N ASP A 126 2.97 -24.44 -10.96
CA ASP A 126 2.73 -24.00 -12.33
C ASP A 126 3.03 -22.50 -12.55
N LEU A 127 2.74 -21.67 -11.55
CA LEU A 127 2.87 -20.21 -11.64
C LEU A 127 4.04 -19.66 -10.82
N ASN A 128 4.23 -20.16 -9.59
CA ASN A 128 5.30 -19.76 -8.68
C ASN A 128 5.53 -18.23 -8.58
N MET A 129 4.44 -17.46 -8.47
CA MET A 129 4.49 -15.99 -8.59
C MET A 129 4.98 -15.27 -7.32
N GLY A 130 5.00 -15.96 -6.17
CA GLY A 130 5.59 -15.44 -4.93
C GLY A 130 4.98 -14.14 -4.40
N PHE A 131 3.68 -13.90 -4.60
CA PHE A 131 3.03 -12.63 -4.22
C PHE A 131 3.09 -12.31 -2.72
N PHE A 132 3.08 -13.35 -1.87
CA PHE A 132 3.12 -13.21 -0.42
C PHE A 132 4.24 -14.08 0.14
N ILE A 133 5.17 -13.48 0.90
CA ILE A 133 6.19 -14.22 1.64
C ILE A 133 5.65 -14.83 2.94
N SER A 134 4.51 -14.32 3.41
CA SER A 134 3.79 -14.79 4.59
C SER A 134 2.31 -14.49 4.41
N CYS A 135 1.47 -15.51 4.53
CA CYS A 135 0.02 -15.40 4.55
C CYS A 135 -0.51 -16.53 5.44
N ASP A 136 -1.21 -16.17 6.53
CA ASP A 136 -1.89 -17.14 7.39
C ASP A 136 -3.37 -17.24 6.99
N PRO A 137 -3.81 -18.33 6.32
CA PRO A 137 -5.19 -18.50 5.91
C PRO A 137 -6.18 -18.46 7.08
N ALA A 138 -5.77 -18.98 8.25
CA ALA A 138 -6.63 -19.03 9.42
C ALA A 138 -6.88 -17.64 9.98
N ASP A 139 -5.84 -16.80 10.07
CA ASP A 139 -5.99 -15.42 10.53
C ASP A 139 -6.78 -14.56 9.54
N VAL A 140 -6.54 -14.72 8.24
CA VAL A 140 -7.31 -14.02 7.18
C VAL A 140 -8.80 -14.36 7.28
N LEU A 141 -9.14 -15.66 7.46
CA LEU A 141 -10.53 -16.08 7.61
C LEU A 141 -11.14 -15.56 8.91
N ARG A 142 -10.43 -15.63 10.03
CA ARG A 142 -10.87 -15.12 11.33
C ARG A 142 -11.22 -13.63 11.25
N GLN A 143 -10.34 -12.81 10.69
CA GLN A 143 -10.58 -11.38 10.49
C GLN A 143 -11.79 -11.12 9.57
N ALA A 144 -11.96 -11.94 8.53
CA ALA A 144 -13.08 -11.83 7.61
C ALA A 144 -14.42 -12.20 8.28
N GLU A 145 -14.45 -13.23 9.12
CA GLU A 145 -15.63 -13.65 9.89
C GLU A 145 -16.07 -12.57 10.88
N ASP A 146 -15.12 -12.00 11.64
CA ASP A 146 -15.38 -10.86 12.54
C ASP A 146 -15.94 -9.66 11.76
N SER A 147 -15.45 -9.46 10.53
CA SER A 147 -15.98 -8.43 9.65
C SER A 147 -17.39 -8.74 9.14
N THR A 148 -17.67 -9.97 8.75
CA THR A 148 -18.99 -10.40 8.31
C THR A 148 -20.03 -10.19 9.41
N ARG A 149 -19.71 -10.54 10.66
CA ARG A 149 -20.57 -10.31 11.83
C ARG A 149 -20.90 -8.82 12.02
N ARG A 150 -19.90 -7.93 11.91
CA ARG A 150 -20.12 -6.48 12.00
C ARG A 150 -21.07 -5.95 10.92
N TYR A 151 -20.96 -6.46 9.70
CA TYR A 151 -21.87 -6.08 8.61
C TYR A 151 -23.30 -6.56 8.85
N GLN A 152 -23.47 -7.80 9.33
CA GLN A 152 -24.78 -8.36 9.69
C GLN A 152 -25.46 -7.57 10.82
N GLN A 153 -24.68 -7.06 11.77
CA GLN A 153 -25.15 -6.24 12.89
C GLN A 153 -25.35 -4.76 12.54
N GLY A 154 -25.03 -4.32 11.31
CA GLY A 154 -25.08 -2.92 10.91
C GLY A 154 -23.97 -2.04 11.50
N ALA A 155 -23.01 -2.61 12.23
CA ALA A 155 -21.90 -1.91 12.89
C ALA A 155 -20.67 -1.72 11.98
N TRP A 156 -20.89 -1.53 10.67
CA TRP A 156 -19.82 -1.42 9.67
C TRP A 156 -19.10 -0.06 9.67
N TYR A 157 -19.67 0.96 10.32
CA TYR A 157 -19.15 2.34 10.33
C TYR A 157 -17.79 2.49 11.05
N MET A 158 -17.37 1.50 11.85
CA MET A 158 -16.11 1.56 12.58
C MET A 158 -14.88 1.18 11.73
N ARG A 159 -15.02 0.25 10.78
CA ARG A 159 -13.94 -0.17 9.85
C ARG A 159 -14.57 -0.77 8.59
N ILE A 160 -14.35 -0.14 7.43
CA ILE A 160 -14.72 -0.74 6.13
C ILE A 160 -13.90 -2.02 5.93
N ALA A 161 -14.57 -3.11 5.56
CA ALA A 161 -13.93 -4.39 5.29
C ALA A 161 -13.19 -4.33 3.95
N VAL A 162 -11.87 -4.14 3.97
CA VAL A 162 -11.03 -4.23 2.77
C VAL A 162 -9.82 -5.07 3.12
N ALA A 163 -9.53 -6.07 2.29
CA ALA A 163 -8.28 -6.79 2.39
C ALA A 163 -7.13 -5.88 1.94
N ALA A 164 -6.10 -5.75 2.78
CA ALA A 164 -4.91 -4.98 2.49
C ALA A 164 -3.67 -5.84 2.74
N ALA A 165 -2.65 -5.67 1.92
CA ALA A 165 -1.34 -6.28 2.10
C ALA A 165 -0.37 -5.27 2.72
N ALA A 166 0.47 -5.73 3.63
CA ALA A 166 1.54 -4.92 4.22
C ALA A 166 2.88 -5.30 3.59
N LYS A 167 3.76 -4.30 3.39
CA LYS A 167 5.14 -4.55 2.97
C LYS A 167 5.92 -5.14 4.15
N ALA A 168 6.67 -6.21 3.92
CA ALA A 168 7.62 -6.72 4.89
C ALA A 168 8.72 -5.67 5.11
N ALA A 169 8.95 -5.30 6.37
CA ALA A 169 9.97 -4.35 6.78
C ALA A 169 11.35 -5.00 6.85
#